data_AF-A0A2N5XHA5-F1
#
_entry.id   AF-A0A2N5XHA5-F1
#
_cell.length_a   1.000
_cell.length_b   1.000
_cell.length_c   1.000
_cell.angle_alpha   90.00
_cell.angle_beta   90.00
_cell.angle_gamma   90.00
#
_symmetry.space_group_name_H-M   'P 1'
#
loop_
_entity.id
_entity.type
_entity.pdbx_description
1 polymer ?
#
loop_
_entity_poly.entity_id
_entity_poly.type
_entity_poly.pdbx_seq_one_letter_code
_entity_poly.pdbx_strand_id
1 'polypeptide(L)'
;PGAAGVSETLERLVRRVDLVQMAVRGGAVDALPPGLDPAGLLLLVHDFPHGFDDRSITRLRYLADEGPAAGVHLLMVADREEAAGHGPLLDPLWRSLLRLTPVPEAYLADPWVGHAWTFHPLLPESGSTVLDRAARASAEARRASGR
;
A
#
# COMPACT_ATOMS: atom_id res chain seq x y z
N PRO A 1 -20.96 3.75 -1.29
CA PRO A 1 -20.48 3.82 -2.70
C PRO A 1 -20.55 2.42 -3.32
N GLY A 2 -21.34 2.23 -4.39
CA GLY A 2 -21.43 0.93 -5.07
C GLY A 2 -20.22 0.65 -5.98
N ALA A 3 -20.21 -0.53 -6.61
CA ALA A 3 -19.11 -1.01 -7.49
C ALA A 3 -18.70 0.00 -8.59
N ALA A 4 -19.66 0.77 -9.13
CA ALA A 4 -19.39 1.80 -10.13
C ALA A 4 -18.43 2.91 -9.60
N GLY A 5 -18.57 3.31 -8.34
CA GLY A 5 -17.72 4.33 -7.73
C GLY A 5 -16.29 3.84 -7.44
N VAL A 6 -16.14 2.54 -7.15
CA VAL A 6 -14.82 1.88 -7.03
C VAL A 6 -14.12 1.91 -8.39
N SER A 7 -14.80 1.41 -9.43
CA SER A 7 -14.28 1.38 -10.80
C SER A 7 -13.84 2.76 -11.28
N GLU A 8 -14.66 3.79 -11.10
CA GLU A 8 -14.33 5.16 -11.51
C GLU A 8 -13.12 5.72 -10.77
N THR A 9 -13.04 5.49 -9.45
CA THR A 9 -11.91 5.96 -8.63
C THR A 9 -10.61 5.30 -9.05
N LEU A 10 -10.60 3.98 -9.24
CA LEU A 10 -9.44 3.24 -9.70
C LEU A 10 -9.03 3.69 -11.10
N GLU A 11 -9.98 3.90 -12.01
CA GLU A 11 -9.69 4.36 -13.36
C GLU A 11 -9.04 5.75 -13.38
N ARG A 12 -9.52 6.68 -12.53
CA ARG A 12 -8.91 8.00 -12.37
C ARG A 12 -7.48 7.91 -11.83
N LEU A 13 -7.24 7.03 -10.86
CA LEU A 13 -5.90 6.82 -10.31
C LEU A 13 -4.95 6.19 -11.32
N VAL A 14 -5.40 5.19 -12.10
CA VAL A 14 -4.60 4.58 -13.17
C VAL A 14 -4.17 5.64 -14.19
N ARG A 15 -5.13 6.45 -14.69
CA ARG A 15 -4.80 7.54 -15.62
C ARG A 15 -3.77 8.52 -15.06
N ARG A 16 -3.87 8.86 -13.77
CA ARG A 16 -2.90 9.72 -13.10
C ARG A 16 -1.51 9.08 -13.10
N VAL A 17 -1.41 7.81 -12.70
CA VAL A 17 -0.14 7.07 -12.67
C VAL A 17 0.49 7.04 -14.06
N ASP A 18 -0.29 6.73 -15.10
CA ASP A 18 0.18 6.70 -16.49
C ASP A 18 0.76 8.04 -16.91
N LEU A 19 0.05 9.15 -16.65
CA LEU A 19 0.49 10.49 -17.01
C LEU A 19 1.78 10.90 -16.29
N VAL A 20 1.87 10.62 -14.98
CA VAL A 20 3.07 10.91 -14.20
C VAL A 20 4.25 10.09 -14.68
N GLN A 21 4.06 8.79 -14.92
CA GLN A 21 5.12 7.95 -15.45
C GLN A 21 5.58 8.38 -16.84
N MET A 22 4.65 8.76 -17.72
CA MET A 22 5.00 9.32 -19.04
C MET A 22 5.82 10.59 -18.92
N ALA A 23 5.42 11.51 -18.04
CA ALA A 23 6.15 12.76 -17.80
C ALA A 23 7.55 12.51 -17.24
N VAL A 24 7.69 11.58 -16.28
CA VAL A 24 8.99 11.20 -15.69
C VAL A 24 9.89 10.54 -16.74
N ARG A 25 9.38 9.56 -17.50
CA ARG A 25 10.15 8.88 -18.56
C ARG A 25 10.54 9.83 -19.70
N GLY A 26 9.70 10.82 -20.00
CA GLY A 26 9.93 11.84 -21.03
C GLY A 26 10.77 13.04 -20.55
N GLY A 27 11.17 13.10 -19.27
CA GLY A 27 11.87 14.25 -18.70
C GLY A 27 11.05 15.54 -18.69
N ALA A 28 9.72 15.43 -18.76
CA ALA A 28 8.78 16.54 -18.96
C ALA A 28 7.84 16.67 -17.75
N VAL A 29 8.38 16.63 -16.53
CA VAL A 29 7.61 16.74 -15.27
C VAL A 29 6.87 18.08 -15.20
N ASP A 30 7.45 19.14 -15.77
CA ASP A 30 6.84 20.48 -15.84
C ASP A 30 5.69 20.57 -16.87
N ALA A 31 5.51 19.54 -17.71
CA ALA A 31 4.45 19.46 -18.71
C ALA A 31 3.22 18.66 -18.25
N LEU A 32 3.13 18.34 -16.95
CA LEU A 32 1.96 17.67 -16.40
C LEU A 32 0.68 18.50 -16.65
N PRO A 33 -0.47 17.85 -16.93
CA PRO A 33 -1.71 18.57 -17.18
C PRO A 33 -2.08 19.49 -16.01
N PRO A 34 -2.59 20.70 -16.29
CA PRO A 34 -3.07 21.60 -15.24
C PRO A 34 -4.18 20.92 -14.44
N GLY A 35 -4.05 20.94 -13.11
CA GLY A 35 -4.96 20.25 -12.18
C GLY A 35 -4.51 18.86 -11.73
N LEU A 36 -3.38 18.33 -12.25
CA LEU A 36 -2.77 17.12 -11.70
C LEU A 36 -1.92 17.50 -10.46
N ASP A 37 -2.51 17.27 -9.27
CA ASP A 37 -1.85 17.55 -7.98
C ASP A 37 -0.57 16.70 -7.82
N PRO A 38 0.63 17.22 -7.58
CA PRO A 38 1.83 16.39 -7.39
C PRO A 38 1.89 15.69 -6.02
N ALA A 39 0.95 15.95 -5.10
CA ALA A 39 0.94 15.34 -3.78
C ALA A 39 0.83 13.80 -3.84
N GLY A 40 1.43 13.16 -2.83
CA GLY A 40 1.25 11.73 -2.59
C GLY A 40 -0.20 11.42 -2.22
N LEU A 41 -0.78 10.39 -2.84
CA LEU A 41 -2.11 9.89 -2.56
C LEU A 41 -2.02 8.52 -1.88
N LEU A 42 -2.82 8.31 -0.85
CA LEU A 42 -3.01 6.99 -0.24
C LEU A 42 -4.43 6.50 -0.59
N LEU A 43 -4.51 5.45 -1.42
CA LEU A 43 -5.73 4.70 -1.65
C LEU A 43 -5.96 3.74 -0.49
N LEU A 44 -7.02 3.97 0.29
CA LEU A 44 -7.47 3.07 1.34
C LEU A 44 -8.63 2.21 0.84
N VAL A 45 -8.42 0.90 0.76
CA VAL A 45 -9.46 -0.09 0.48
C VAL A 45 -9.82 -0.79 1.78
N HIS A 46 -11.02 -0.59 2.29
CA HIS A 46 -11.42 -1.09 3.62
C HIS A 46 -12.25 -2.37 3.58
N ASP A 47 -12.84 -2.70 2.45
CA ASP A 47 -13.82 -3.78 2.29
C ASP A 47 -13.57 -4.52 0.98
N PHE A 48 -12.41 -5.17 0.89
CA PHE A 48 -12.08 -6.04 -0.24
C PHE A 48 -12.45 -7.50 0.13
N PRO A 49 -13.16 -8.24 -0.75
CA PRO A 49 -13.34 -8.02 -2.19
C PRO A 49 -14.64 -7.30 -2.61
N HIS A 50 -15.47 -6.83 -1.67
CA HIS A 50 -16.81 -6.32 -2.00
C HIS A 50 -16.79 -5.12 -2.97
N GLY A 51 -17.60 -5.24 -4.03
CA GLY A 51 -17.73 -4.19 -5.05
C GLY A 51 -16.58 -4.14 -6.05
N PHE A 52 -15.67 -5.11 -6.04
CA PHE A 52 -14.62 -5.26 -7.05
C PHE A 52 -15.04 -6.31 -8.09
N ASP A 53 -15.01 -5.91 -9.36
CA ASP A 53 -15.03 -6.82 -10.50
C ASP A 53 -13.59 -7.12 -10.97
N ASP A 54 -13.43 -8.10 -11.86
CA ASP A 54 -12.11 -8.53 -12.38
C ASP A 54 -11.31 -7.37 -12.99
N ARG A 55 -11.99 -6.40 -13.61
CA ARG A 55 -11.38 -5.20 -14.17
C ARG A 55 -10.84 -4.29 -13.08
N SER A 56 -11.62 -4.07 -12.01
CA SER A 56 -11.19 -3.29 -10.84
C SER A 56 -10.03 -3.96 -10.12
N ILE A 57 -10.02 -5.28 -10.00
CA ILE A 57 -8.89 -6.04 -9.43
C ILE A 57 -7.63 -5.85 -10.28
N THR A 58 -7.75 -5.95 -11.60
CA THR A 58 -6.62 -5.75 -12.50
C THR A 58 -6.02 -4.34 -12.35
N ARG A 59 -6.87 -3.31 -12.20
CA ARG A 59 -6.43 -1.94 -11.92
C ARG A 59 -5.80 -1.79 -10.54
N LEU A 60 -6.38 -2.42 -9.52
CA LEU A 60 -5.82 -2.40 -8.17
C LEU A 60 -4.41 -3.01 -8.15
N ARG A 61 -4.20 -4.11 -8.89
CA ARG A 61 -2.87 -4.70 -9.09
C ARG A 61 -1.91 -3.72 -9.76
N TYR A 62 -2.33 -3.10 -10.88
CA TYR A 62 -1.51 -2.10 -11.55
C TYR A 62 -1.12 -0.96 -10.61
N LEU A 63 -2.06 -0.45 -9.80
CA LEU A 63 -1.77 0.60 -8.82
C LEU A 63 -0.86 0.13 -7.68
N ALA A 64 -0.93 -1.13 -7.26
CA ALA A 64 -0.02 -1.69 -6.27
C ALA A 64 1.42 -1.74 -6.80
N ASP A 65 1.60 -2.11 -8.07
CA ASP A 65 2.92 -2.31 -8.69
C ASP A 65 3.54 -0.99 -9.18
N GLU A 66 2.76 -0.17 -9.89
CA GLU A 66 3.23 1.03 -10.61
C GLU A 66 2.92 2.34 -9.89
N GLY A 67 1.94 2.32 -8.98
CA GLY A 67 1.49 3.49 -8.24
C GLY A 67 2.56 4.15 -7.37
N PRO A 68 3.38 3.41 -6.59
CA PRO A 68 4.34 4.04 -5.68
C PRO A 68 5.34 4.96 -6.37
N ALA A 69 5.80 4.59 -7.57
CA ALA A 69 6.72 5.42 -8.37
C ALA A 69 6.06 6.72 -8.88
N ALA A 70 4.73 6.75 -8.94
CA ALA A 70 3.92 7.91 -9.33
C ALA A 70 3.20 8.57 -8.14
N GLY A 71 3.60 8.25 -6.90
CA GLY A 71 3.05 8.85 -5.67
C GLY A 71 1.65 8.36 -5.31
N VAL A 72 1.21 7.21 -5.81
CA VAL A 72 -0.04 6.55 -5.40
C VAL A 72 0.29 5.31 -4.58
N HIS A 73 0.01 5.35 -3.29
CA HIS A 73 0.22 4.25 -2.36
C HIS A 73 -1.08 3.52 -2.07
N LEU A 74 -1.01 2.23 -1.75
CA LEU A 74 -2.16 1.39 -1.46
C LEU A 74 -2.07 0.85 -0.03
N LEU A 75 -3.14 1.03 0.74
CA LEU A 75 -3.40 0.29 1.97
C LEU A 75 -4.73 -0.44 1.82
N MET A 76 -4.75 -1.71 2.15
CA MET A 76 -5.95 -2.54 2.02
C MET A 76 -6.19 -3.39 3.25
N VAL A 77 -7.45 -3.44 3.66
CA VAL A 77 -8.01 -4.45 4.56
C VAL A 77 -8.74 -5.46 3.68
N ALA A 78 -8.32 -6.72 3.75
CA ALA A 78 -8.84 -7.79 2.93
C ALA A 78 -8.87 -9.10 3.72
N ASP A 79 -9.93 -9.88 3.51
CA ASP A 79 -10.00 -11.28 3.90
C ASP A 79 -9.65 -12.16 2.68
N ARG A 80 -8.65 -13.05 2.84
CA ARG A 80 -8.18 -13.89 1.74
C ARG A 80 -9.11 -15.07 1.46
N GLU A 81 -9.81 -15.58 2.48
CA GLU A 81 -10.79 -16.65 2.29
C GLU A 81 -12.00 -16.11 1.53
N GLU A 82 -12.46 -14.93 1.90
CA GLU A 82 -13.56 -14.24 1.21
C GLU A 82 -13.20 -13.87 -0.24
N ALA A 83 -11.95 -13.45 -0.47
CA ALA A 83 -11.48 -13.10 -1.80
C ALA A 83 -11.16 -14.31 -2.70
N ALA A 84 -11.17 -15.54 -2.19
CA ALA A 84 -10.83 -16.75 -2.95
C ALA A 84 -11.72 -16.96 -4.20
N GLY A 85 -12.93 -16.38 -4.21
CA GLY A 85 -13.85 -16.41 -5.36
C GLY A 85 -13.30 -15.78 -6.65
N HIS A 86 -12.33 -14.86 -6.55
CA HIS A 86 -11.65 -14.29 -7.73
C HIS A 86 -10.46 -15.14 -8.24
N GLY A 87 -10.21 -16.27 -7.58
CA GLY A 87 -9.24 -17.28 -8.01
C GLY A 87 -7.81 -16.75 -8.16
N PRO A 88 -7.03 -17.28 -9.12
CA PRO A 88 -5.59 -17.02 -9.23
C PRO A 88 -5.24 -15.59 -9.65
N LEU A 89 -6.24 -14.77 -10.04
CA LEU A 89 -6.05 -13.36 -10.40
C LEU A 89 -5.41 -12.56 -9.25
N LEU A 90 -5.67 -12.97 -8.01
CA LEU A 90 -5.23 -12.25 -6.81
C LEU A 90 -3.83 -12.64 -6.34
N ASP A 91 -3.28 -13.77 -6.79
CA ASP A 91 -1.97 -14.24 -6.34
C ASP A 91 -0.85 -13.20 -6.54
N PRO A 92 -0.76 -12.51 -7.69
CA PRO A 92 0.21 -11.43 -7.87
C PRO A 92 -0.03 -10.25 -6.93
N LEU A 93 -1.29 -9.84 -6.74
CA LEU A 93 -1.65 -8.74 -5.84
C LEU A 93 -1.24 -9.07 -4.40
N TRP A 94 -1.45 -10.31 -3.94
CA TRP A 94 -1.02 -10.73 -2.61
C TRP A 94 0.49 -10.74 -2.44
N ARG A 95 1.25 -10.99 -3.52
CA ARG A 95 2.72 -10.98 -3.48
C ARG A 95 3.31 -9.58 -3.50
N SER A 96 2.62 -8.58 -4.05
CA SER A 96 3.12 -7.19 -4.08
C SER A 96 2.83 -6.41 -2.80
N LEU A 97 2.00 -6.94 -1.89
CA LEU A 97 1.59 -6.26 -0.66
C LEU A 97 2.37 -6.73 0.58
N LEU A 98 2.84 -5.76 1.39
CA LEU A 98 3.30 -6.02 2.74
C LEU A 98 2.09 -6.29 3.66
N ARG A 99 2.13 -7.38 4.43
CA ARG A 99 1.08 -7.70 5.41
C ARG A 99 1.41 -7.09 6.76
N LEU A 100 0.44 -6.37 7.34
CA LEU A 100 0.52 -5.85 8.70
C LEU A 100 -0.40 -6.69 9.60
N THR A 101 0.15 -7.30 10.65
CA THR A 101 -0.64 -8.05 11.63
C THR A 101 -1.42 -7.06 12.51
N PRO A 102 -2.75 -7.19 12.65
CA PRO A 102 -3.57 -6.27 13.46
C PRO A 102 -3.40 -6.47 14.98
N VAL A 103 -2.66 -7.49 15.40
CA VAL A 103 -2.39 -7.83 16.80
C VAL A 103 -1.01 -7.29 17.19
N PRO A 104 -0.81 -6.72 18.40
CA PRO A 104 0.49 -6.27 18.91
C PRO A 104 1.44 -7.43 19.26
N GLU A 105 1.36 -8.54 18.54
CA GLU A 105 2.16 -9.72 18.79
C GLU A 105 3.29 -9.84 17.75
N ALA A 106 4.43 -10.37 18.20
CA ALA A 106 5.70 -10.35 17.49
C ALA A 106 5.78 -11.31 16.29
N TYR A 107 4.66 -11.76 15.75
CA TYR A 107 4.64 -12.65 14.60
C TYR A 107 4.38 -11.91 13.29
N LEU A 108 5.36 -12.04 12.39
CA LEU A 108 5.12 -11.90 10.96
C LEU A 108 4.57 -13.25 10.47
N ALA A 109 3.34 -13.27 9.99
CA ALA A 109 2.84 -14.42 9.27
C ALA A 109 3.51 -14.46 7.89
N ASP A 110 4.32 -15.49 7.64
CA ASP A 110 4.92 -15.73 6.32
C ASP A 110 3.82 -16.23 5.36
N PRO A 111 3.54 -15.47 4.28
CA PRO A 111 2.43 -15.77 3.39
C PRO A 111 2.71 -16.91 2.41
N TRP A 112 3.91 -17.50 2.37
CA TRP A 112 4.22 -18.59 1.43
C TRP A 112 3.91 -19.99 1.94
N VAL A 113 3.92 -20.23 3.25
CA VAL A 113 3.79 -21.58 3.83
C VAL A 113 2.76 -21.70 4.96
N GLY A 114 2.15 -20.59 5.39
CA GLY A 114 1.20 -20.61 6.51
C GLY A 114 1.87 -20.85 7.87
N HIS A 115 3.19 -20.66 7.95
CA HIS A 115 3.94 -20.71 9.19
C HIS A 115 3.99 -19.33 9.83
N ALA A 116 3.74 -19.27 11.14
CA ALA A 116 3.93 -18.08 11.94
C ALA A 116 5.42 -17.96 12.28
N TRP A 117 6.04 -16.83 11.93
CA TRP A 117 7.42 -16.55 12.27
C TRP A 117 7.46 -15.49 13.36
N THR A 118 8.13 -15.80 14.47
CA THR A 118 8.38 -14.81 15.53
C THR A 118 9.60 -13.99 15.17
N PHE A 119 9.43 -12.69 14.99
CA PHE A 119 10.54 -11.77 14.78
C PHE A 119 11.21 -11.49 16.13
N HIS A 120 12.46 -11.92 16.27
CA HIS A 120 13.32 -11.57 17.40
C HIS A 120 14.37 -10.57 16.93
N PRO A 121 14.13 -9.25 17.04
CA PRO A 121 15.11 -8.26 16.63
C PRO A 121 16.37 -8.39 17.46
N LEU A 122 17.53 -8.17 16.82
CA LEU A 122 18.79 -8.00 17.54
C LEU A 122 18.66 -6.75 18.42
N LEU A 123 18.62 -6.97 19.73
CA LEU A 123 18.65 -5.88 20.69
C LEU A 123 20.08 -5.36 20.81
N PRO A 124 20.27 -4.03 20.93
CA PRO A 124 21.59 -3.50 21.22
C PRO A 124 22.07 -3.99 22.59
N GLU A 125 23.39 -3.98 22.79
CA GLU A 125 24.02 -4.42 24.05
C GLU A 125 23.39 -3.75 25.28
N SER A 126 23.37 -4.47 26.40
CA SER A 126 22.86 -3.98 27.68
C SER A 126 23.53 -2.67 28.07
N GLY A 127 22.72 -1.63 28.34
CA GLY A 127 23.19 -0.28 28.63
C GLY A 127 23.27 0.66 27.40
N SER A 128 22.96 0.16 26.20
CA SER A 128 22.90 0.99 25.00
C SER A 128 21.69 1.94 25.02
N THR A 129 21.96 3.22 24.74
CA THR A 129 20.93 4.28 24.63
C THR A 129 20.21 4.31 23.27
N VAL A 130 20.51 3.38 22.36
CA VAL A 130 19.99 3.40 20.98
C VAL A 130 18.47 3.32 20.94
N LEU A 131 17.86 2.45 21.76
CA LEU A 131 16.40 2.32 21.83
C LEU A 131 15.74 3.59 22.37
N ASP A 132 16.32 4.19 23.42
CA ASP A 132 15.81 5.44 24.01
C ASP A 132 15.89 6.63 23.05
N ARG A 133 16.94 6.68 22.22
CA ARG A 133 17.09 7.70 21.18
C ARG A 133 16.10 7.48 20.04
N ALA A 134 15.96 6.24 19.57
CA ALA A 134 15.00 5.88 18.52
C ALA A 134 13.55 6.15 18.95
N ALA A 135 13.20 5.84 20.20
CA ALA A 135 11.88 6.11 20.76
C ALA A 135 11.59 7.61 20.84
N ARG A 136 12.56 8.42 21.30
CA ARG A 136 12.44 9.88 21.32
C ARG A 136 12.27 10.47 19.92
N ALA A 137 13.14 10.10 18.99
CA ALA A 137 13.06 10.55 17.61
C ALA A 137 11.71 10.19 16.96
N SER A 138 11.20 8.99 17.22
CA SER A 138 9.88 8.56 16.72
C SER A 138 8.73 9.37 17.33
N ALA A 139 8.77 9.66 18.63
CA ALA A 139 7.76 10.48 19.29
C ALA A 139 7.79 11.94 18.82
N GLU A 140 8.95 12.48 18.52
CA GLU A 140 9.12 13.81 17.92
C GLU A 140 8.57 13.86 16.49
N ALA A 141 8.93 12.87 15.65
CA ALA A 141 8.41 12.77 14.28
C ALA A 141 6.88 12.65 14.25
N ARG A 142 6.28 11.84 15.13
CA ARG A 142 4.81 11.73 15.25
C ARG A 142 4.15 13.05 15.64
N ARG A 143 4.74 13.81 16.57
CA ARG A 143 4.24 15.13 16.97
C ARG A 143 4.41 16.19 15.89
N ALA A 144 5.41 16.06 15.03
CA ALA A 144 5.63 16.93 13.88
C ALA A 144 4.66 16.62 12.72
N SER A 145 4.34 15.34 12.49
CA SER A 145 3.41 14.90 11.44
C SER A 145 1.92 15.06 11.79
N GLY A 146 1.60 15.30 13.06
CA GLY A 146 0.23 15.53 13.54
C GLY A 146 -0.18 17.01 13.66
N ARG A 147 0.64 17.93 13.13
CA ARG A 147 0.31 19.34 12.90
C ARG A 147 0.25 19.59 11.40
#